data_AF-W8W348-F1
#
_entry.id   AF-W8W348-F1
#
_cell.length_a   1.000
_cell.length_b   1.000
_cell.length_c   1.000
_cell.angle_alpha   90.00
_cell.angle_beta   90.00
_cell.angle_gamma   90.00
#
_symmetry.space_group_name_H-M   'P 1'
#
loop_
_entity.id
_entity.type
_entity.pdbx_description
1 polymer ?
#
loop_
_entity_poly.entity_id
_entity_poly.type
_entity_poly.pdbx_seq_one_letter_code
_entity_poly.pdbx_strand_id
1 'polypeptide(L)'
;WQVIPFLKGIAGTGKSTVIKVIQKLYGARDIGVLSNNMEKQFGASTIFDKKVFIIPEMKGDFTLDVAVFQSMVTGEEVSLAVKHESPRVGKWTVPGIMAG
;
A
#
# COMPACT_ATOMS: atom_id res chain seq x y z
N TRP A 1 -8.46 12.65 -5.54
CA TRP A 1 -7.46 12.41 -4.50
C TRP A 1 -6.42 11.49 -5.13
N GLN A 2 -5.15 11.91 -5.24
CA GLN A 2 -4.08 11.23 -6.03
C GLN A 2 -2.72 11.60 -5.42
N VAL A 3 -2.57 11.35 -4.12
CA VAL A 3 -1.34 11.58 -3.35
C VAL A 3 -1.26 10.47 -2.32
N ILE A 4 -0.09 9.84 -2.18
CA ILE A 4 0.20 8.89 -1.10
C ILE A 4 1.18 9.58 -0.13
N PRO A 5 0.76 9.95 1.09
CA PRO A 5 1.64 10.58 2.06
C PRO A 5 2.77 9.66 2.50
N PHE A 6 3.98 10.21 2.58
CA PHE A 6 5.15 9.55 3.15
C PHE A 6 5.60 10.29 4.41
N LEU A 7 5.47 9.64 5.56
CA LEU A 7 5.93 10.16 6.85
C LEU A 7 7.41 9.84 7.02
N LYS A 8 8.28 10.84 6.81
CA LYS A 8 9.73 10.71 6.99
C LYS A 8 10.16 11.14 8.39
N GLY A 9 10.94 10.33 9.10
CA GLY A 9 11.59 10.78 10.35
C GLY A 9 12.25 9.68 11.17
N ILE A 10 12.91 10.04 12.27
CA ILE A 10 13.58 9.08 13.17
C ILE A 10 12.58 8.33 14.07
N ALA A 11 13.05 7.30 14.79
CA ALA A 11 12.24 6.60 15.77
C ALA A 11 11.70 7.56 16.85
N GLY A 12 10.48 7.30 17.35
CA GLY A 12 9.87 8.11 18.41
C GLY A 12 9.16 9.40 17.94
N THR A 13 9.16 9.74 16.65
CA THR A 13 8.50 10.96 16.14
C THR A 13 6.99 10.83 15.89
N GLY A 14 6.37 9.71 16.32
CA GLY A 14 4.92 9.51 16.22
C GLY A 14 4.40 8.95 14.89
N LYS A 15 5.26 8.58 13.93
CA LYS A 15 4.84 7.98 12.64
C LYS A 15 3.90 6.78 12.82
N SER A 16 4.29 5.83 13.68
CA SER A 16 3.48 4.65 13.98
C SER A 16 2.17 5.00 14.70
N THR A 17 2.14 6.11 15.45
CA THR A 17 0.92 6.59 16.09
C THR A 17 -0.09 7.09 15.06
N VAL A 18 0.35 7.86 14.07
CA VAL A 18 -0.52 8.32 12.97
C VAL A 18 -1.12 7.13 12.22
N ILE A 19 -0.30 6.15 11.86
CA ILE A 19 -0.77 4.92 11.18
C ILE A 19 -1.78 4.17 12.05
N LYS A 20 -1.51 4.01 13.36
CA LYS A 20 -2.46 3.36 14.29
C LYS A 20 -3.80 4.08 14.38
N VAL A 21 -3.80 5.41 14.36
CA VAL A 21 -5.05 6.20 14.34
C VAL A 21 -5.83 5.92 13.06
N ILE A 22 -5.17 5.93 11.89
CA ILE A 22 -5.81 5.62 10.61
C ILE A 22 -6.38 4.19 10.62
N GLN A 23 -5.63 3.20 11.11
CA GLN A 23 -6.10 1.82 11.20
C GLN A 23 -7.37 1.68 12.05
N LYS A 24 -7.53 2.47 13.12
CA LYS A 24 -8.73 2.44 13.96
C LYS A 24 -10.00 2.98 13.27
N LEU A 25 -9.86 3.67 12.13
CA LEU A 25 -11.00 4.17 11.35
C LEU A 25 -11.65 3.09 10.48
N TYR A 26 -11.00 1.94 10.31
CA TYR A 26 -11.43 0.88 9.41
C TYR A 26 -11.51 -0.47 10.13
N GLY A 27 -12.34 -1.38 9.60
CA GLY A 27 -12.31 -2.78 10.05
C GLY A 27 -11.02 -3.46 9.64
N ALA A 28 -10.52 -4.41 10.44
CA ALA A 28 -9.25 -5.10 10.15
C ALA A 28 -9.20 -5.74 8.74
N ARG A 29 -10.35 -6.21 8.23
CA ARG A 29 -10.45 -6.79 6.88
C ARG A 29 -10.37 -5.77 5.76
N ASP A 30 -10.68 -4.51 6.05
CA ASP A 30 -10.66 -3.40 5.09
C ASP A 30 -9.27 -2.77 4.94
N ILE A 31 -8.30 -3.17 5.78
CA ILE A 31 -6.93 -2.63 5.80
C ILE A 31 -6.00 -3.58 5.05
N GLY A 32 -5.28 -3.04 4.07
CA GLY A 32 -4.14 -3.69 3.42
C GLY A 32 -2.84 -3.31 4.12
N VAL A 33 -1.98 -4.29 4.40
CA VAL A 33 -0.65 -4.03 4.96
C VAL A 33 0.40 -4.53 3.99
N LEU A 34 1.20 -3.62 3.43
CA LEU A 34 2.38 -3.99 2.67
C LEU A 34 3.60 -3.92 3.58
N SER A 35 4.40 -4.99 3.58
CA SER A 35 5.66 -5.06 4.32
C SER A 35 6.79 -5.42 3.36
N ASN A 36 8.03 -5.20 3.79
CA ASN A 36 9.20 -5.45 2.94
C ASN A 36 9.39 -6.92 2.55
N ASN A 37 8.73 -7.84 3.25
CA ASN A 37 8.82 -9.29 3.02
C ASN A 37 7.73 -9.81 2.06
N MET A 38 7.00 -8.91 1.40
CA MET A 38 5.90 -9.27 0.53
C MET A 38 6.39 -9.90 -0.78
N GLU A 39 5.63 -10.86 -1.33
CA GLU A 39 5.91 -11.41 -2.66
C GLU A 39 5.87 -10.28 -3.71
N LYS A 40 6.99 -10.05 -4.41
CA LYS A 40 7.14 -8.95 -5.39
C LYS A 40 6.02 -8.93 -6.43
N GLN A 41 5.61 -10.11 -6.87
CA GLN A 41 4.70 -10.30 -7.99
C GLN A 41 3.21 -10.19 -7.60
N PHE A 42 2.85 -10.56 -6.37
CA PHE A 42 1.45 -10.70 -5.94
C PHE A 42 1.05 -9.74 -4.82
N GLY A 43 2.01 -9.00 -4.27
CA GLY A 43 1.77 -8.17 -3.10
C GLY A 43 0.69 -7.11 -3.28
N ALA A 44 0.74 -6.36 -4.39
CA ALA A 44 -0.22 -5.30 -4.66
C ALA A 44 -1.64 -5.82 -4.91
N SER A 45 -1.82 -7.02 -5.46
CA SER A 45 -3.17 -7.55 -5.71
C SER A 45 -3.93 -7.85 -4.41
N THR A 46 -3.21 -8.14 -3.32
CA THR A 46 -3.81 -8.38 -1.99
C THR A 46 -4.51 -7.16 -1.40
N ILE A 47 -4.15 -5.96 -1.87
CA ILE A 47 -4.68 -4.70 -1.35
C ILE A 47 -5.62 -3.98 -2.33
N PHE A 48 -5.84 -4.53 -3.52
CA PHE A 48 -6.65 -3.92 -4.58
C PHE A 48 -8.12 -3.67 -4.17
N ASP A 49 -8.70 -4.57 -3.34
CA ASP A 49 -10.08 -4.46 -2.83
C ASP A 49 -10.15 -3.94 -1.38
N LYS A 50 -9.10 -3.28 -0.88
CA LYS A 50 -9.09 -2.72 0.47
C LYS A 50 -9.65 -1.29 0.46
N LYS A 51 -10.03 -0.79 1.64
CA LYS A 51 -10.44 0.62 1.80
C LYS A 51 -9.26 1.54 2.06
N VAL A 52 -8.15 1.00 2.58
CA VAL A 52 -6.90 1.70 2.81
C VAL A 52 -5.75 0.70 2.77
N PHE A 53 -4.58 1.12 2.31
CA PHE A 53 -3.34 0.37 2.51
C PHE A 53 -2.33 1.15 3.35
N ILE A 54 -1.50 0.43 4.10
CA ILE A 54 -0.45 1.01 4.93
C ILE A 54 0.90 0.33 4.64
N ILE A 55 1.96 1.13 4.68
CA ILE A 55 3.35 0.67 4.65
C ILE A 55 4.02 1.22 5.91
N PRO A 56 4.02 0.46 7.02
CA PRO A 56 4.45 0.98 8.32
C PRO A 56 5.95 1.26 8.41
N GLU A 57 6.75 0.60 7.57
CA GLU A 57 8.19 0.79 7.47
C GLU A 57 8.64 0.49 6.04
N MET A 58 8.99 1.55 5.30
CA MET A 58 9.54 1.44 3.95
C MET A 58 11.07 1.39 4.04
N LYS A 59 11.67 0.31 3.53
CA LYS A 59 13.12 0.17 3.40
C LYS A 59 13.56 0.50 1.98
N GLY A 60 14.85 0.77 1.79
CA GLY A 60 15.41 1.08 0.46
C GLY A 60 15.14 -0.03 -0.57
N ASP A 61 15.07 -1.27 -0.13
CA ASP A 61 14.79 -2.45 -0.95
C ASP A 61 13.29 -2.78 -1.05
N PHE A 62 12.40 -1.78 -1.06
CA PHE A 62 10.97 -2.03 -1.20
C PHE A 62 10.68 -2.68 -2.56
N THR A 63 10.04 -3.83 -2.54
CA THR A 63 10.04 -4.75 -3.67
C THR A 63 8.88 -4.60 -4.64
N LEU A 64 8.01 -3.60 -4.41
CA LEU A 64 6.91 -3.28 -5.31
C LEU A 64 7.47 -2.71 -6.61
N ASP A 65 6.89 -3.14 -7.73
CA ASP A 65 7.25 -2.62 -9.04
C ASP A 65 7.02 -1.09 -9.11
N VAL A 66 7.99 -0.37 -9.65
CA VAL A 66 7.99 1.10 -9.67
C VAL A 66 6.86 1.63 -10.56
N ALA A 67 6.59 0.98 -11.70
CA ALA A 67 5.52 1.40 -12.60
C ALA A 67 4.16 1.16 -11.95
N VAL A 68 3.96 0.00 -11.31
CA VAL A 68 2.74 -0.28 -10.53
C VAL A 68 2.54 0.77 -9.44
N PHE A 69 3.59 1.09 -8.68
CA PHE A 69 3.50 2.11 -7.63
C PHE A 69 3.15 3.50 -8.20
N GLN A 70 3.74 3.89 -9.31
CA GLN A 70 3.41 5.15 -9.99
C GLN A 70 1.93 5.20 -10.38
N SER A 71 1.42 4.12 -10.99
CA SER A 71 0.00 4.00 -11.35
C SER A 71 -0.91 4.02 -10.11
N MET A 72 -0.48 3.48 -8.98
CA MET A 72 -1.22 3.58 -7.71
C MET A 72 -1.28 5.03 -7.19
N VAL A 73 -0.18 5.79 -7.30
CA VAL A 73 -0.12 7.21 -6.89
C VAL A 73 -1.03 8.07 -7.78
N THR A 74 -1.01 7.82 -9.08
CA THR A 74 -1.78 8.56 -10.09
C THR A 74 -3.22 8.05 -10.24
N GLY A 75 -3.61 6.94 -9.61
CA GLY A 75 -4.95 6.38 -9.73
C GLY A 75 -5.28 5.89 -11.14
N GLU A 76 -4.26 5.44 -11.88
CA GLU A 76 -4.38 4.87 -13.22
C GLU A 76 -4.89 3.42 -13.18
N GLU A 77 -5.16 2.85 -14.36
CA GLU A 77 -5.43 1.42 -14.48
C GLU A 77 -4.18 0.60 -14.15
N VAL A 78 -4.35 -0.43 -13.33
CA VAL A 78 -3.30 -1.38 -12.99
C VAL A 78 -3.75 -2.79 -13.37
N SER A 79 -2.79 -3.63 -13.76
CA SER A 79 -2.97 -5.05 -13.96
C SER A 79 -2.05 -5.80 -12.99
N LEU A 80 -2.64 -6.42 -11.99
CA LEU A 80 -1.92 -7.04 -10.88
C LEU A 80 -2.07 -8.56 -10.95
N ALA A 81 -0.96 -9.27 -10.98
CA ALA A 81 -0.97 -10.72 -10.96
C ALA A 81 -1.58 -11.23 -9.64
N VAL A 82 -2.39 -12.29 -9.74
CA VAL A 82 -2.93 -13.02 -8.58
C VAL A 82 -2.44 -14.46 -8.67
N LYS A 83 -2.04 -15.03 -7.54
CA LYS A 83 -1.49 -16.37 -7.49
C LYS A 83 -2.59 -17.39 -7.80
N HIS A 84 -2.37 -18.24 -8.82
CA HIS A 84 -3.33 -19.25 -9.28
C HIS A 84 -4.70 -18.70 -9.76
N GLU A 85 -4.79 -17.42 -10.10
CA GLU A 85 -6.02 -16.78 -10.55
C GLU A 85 -5.72 -15.81 -11.71
N SER A 86 -6.75 -15.39 -12.44
CA SER A 86 -6.63 -14.34 -13.46
C SER A 86 -6.14 -13.01 -12.84
N PRO A 87 -5.37 -12.20 -13.60
CA PRO A 87 -4.94 -10.90 -13.13
C PRO A 87 -6.12 -10.01 -12.74
N ARG A 88 -5.94 -9.23 -11.67
CA ARG A 88 -6.87 -8.18 -11.28
C ARG A 88 -6.56 -6.92 -12.07
N VAL A 89 -7.50 -6.54 -12.91
CA VAL A 89 -7.39 -5.36 -13.77
C VAL A 89 -8.44 -4.35 -13.36
N GLY A 90 -8.01 -3.10 -13.20
CA GLY A 90 -8.93 -1.99 -13.02
C GLY A 90 -8.26 -0.74 -12.51
N LYS A 91 -9.06 0.31 -12.35
CA LYS A 91 -8.59 1.61 -11.86
C LYS A 91 -8.21 1.54 -10.39
N TRP A 92 -7.02 2.03 -10.05
CA TRP A 92 -6.60 2.11 -8.66
C TRP A 92 -7.41 3.15 -7.87
N THR A 93 -8.05 2.71 -6.79
CA THR A 93 -8.91 3.56 -5.94
C THR A 93 -8.65 3.37 -4.44
N VAL A 94 -7.59 2.66 -4.05
CA VAL A 94 -7.27 2.44 -2.64
C VAL A 94 -6.29 3.50 -2.13
N PRO A 95 -6.67 4.37 -1.19
CA PRO A 95 -5.75 5.34 -0.61
C PRO A 95 -4.68 4.65 0.24
N GLY A 96 -3.50 5.26 0.29
CA GLY A 96 -2.34 4.72 0.99
C GLY A 96 -1.68 5.70 1.94
N ILE A 97 -0.98 5.18 2.95
CA ILE A 97 -0.01 5.94 3.75
C ILE A 97 1.25 5.10 4.00
N MET A 98 2.40 5.76 3.96
CA MET A 98 3.71 5.13 4.12
C MET A 98 4.53 5.85 5.20
N ALA A 99 5.44 5.13 5.85
CA ALA A 99 6.38 5.70 6.81
C ALA A 99 7.79 5.11 6.65
N GLY A 100 8.82 5.91 6.93
CA GLY A 100 10.23 5.52 6.91
C GLY A 100 11.15 6.55 7.56
#